data_AF-A0A957Y283-F1
#
_entry.id   AF-A0A957Y283-F1
#
_cell.length_a   1.000
_cell.length_b   1.000
_cell.length_c   1.000
_cell.angle_alpha   90.00
_cell.angle_beta   90.00
_cell.angle_gamma   90.00
#
_symmetry.space_group_name_H-M   'P 1'
#
loop_
_entity.id
_entity.type
_entity.pdbx_description
1 polymer ?
#
loop_
_entity_poly.entity_id
_entity_poly.type
_entity_poly.pdbx_seq_one_letter_code
_entity_poly.pdbx_strand_id
1 'polypeptide(L)'
;MIKREDVVTWLTCYRQVLKDNKDYLTELDSAIGDADHGANMDRGFNAVVAKLPSVEDKDIGTILKTTGMTLVSTVGGAGGPLYGTFFMRAGMAIDGKTEL
;
A
#
# COMPACT_ATOMS: atom_id res chain seq x y z
N MET A 1 5.15 11.05 -18.37
CA MET A 1 6.22 10.85 -17.36
C MET A 1 5.55 10.91 -16.01
N ILE A 2 5.72 9.87 -15.19
CA ILE A 2 5.03 9.75 -13.90
C ILE A 2 5.93 10.40 -12.86
N LYS A 3 5.44 11.39 -12.12
CA LYS A 3 6.18 12.09 -11.06
C LYS A 3 5.87 11.50 -9.70
N ARG A 4 6.68 11.82 -8.69
CA ARG A 4 6.43 11.41 -7.29
C ARG A 4 5.05 11.83 -6.77
N GLU A 5 4.55 12.99 -7.17
CA GLU A 5 3.23 13.49 -6.77
C GLU A 5 2.11 12.59 -7.31
N ASP A 6 2.30 12.03 -8.52
CA ASP A 6 1.37 11.05 -9.10
C ASP A 6 1.36 9.74 -8.29
N VAL A 7 2.51 9.33 -7.74
CA VAL A 7 2.63 8.13 -6.90
C VAL A 7 1.94 8.34 -5.54
N VAL A 8 2.12 9.50 -4.90
CA VAL A 8 1.39 9.85 -3.66
C VAL A 8 -0.11 9.89 -3.90
N THR A 9 -0.54 10.48 -5.02
CA THR A 9 -1.93 10.53 -5.44
C THR A 9 -2.48 9.12 -5.67
N TRP A 10 -1.74 8.28 -6.39
CA TRP A 10 -2.12 6.89 -6.65
C TRP A 10 -2.32 6.10 -5.35
N LEU A 11 -1.41 6.17 -4.39
CA LEU A 11 -1.54 5.46 -3.11
C LEU A 11 -2.76 5.93 -2.32
N THR A 12 -3.07 7.22 -2.37
CA THR A 12 -4.26 7.80 -1.72
C THR A 12 -5.55 7.33 -2.40
N CYS A 13 -5.60 7.33 -3.74
CA CYS A 13 -6.73 6.80 -4.50
C CYS A 13 -6.91 5.29 -4.28
N TYR A 14 -5.81 4.53 -4.24
CA TYR A 14 -5.86 3.08 -4.02
C TYR A 14 -6.41 2.74 -2.64
N ARG A 15 -6.02 3.48 -1.59
CA ARG A 15 -6.66 3.39 -0.27
C ARG A 15 -8.17 3.62 -0.37
N GLN A 16 -8.61 4.60 -1.15
CA GLN A 16 -10.04 4.92 -1.27
C GLN A 16 -10.81 3.77 -1.94
N VAL A 17 -10.24 3.18 -3.00
CA VAL A 17 -10.80 1.97 -3.64
C VAL A 17 -10.89 0.82 -2.66
N LEU A 18 -9.85 0.56 -1.86
CA LEU A 18 -9.87 -0.50 -0.85
C LEU A 18 -10.96 -0.25 0.21
N LYS A 19 -11.12 0.99 0.66
CA LYS A 19 -12.17 1.37 1.61
C LYS A 19 -13.56 1.12 1.02
N ASP A 20 -13.80 1.56 -0.20
CA ASP A 20 -15.12 1.47 -0.84
C ASP A 20 -15.50 0.02 -1.19
N ASN A 21 -14.51 -0.87 -1.33
CA ASN A 21 -14.72 -2.29 -1.64
C ASN A 21 -14.39 -3.22 -0.47
N LYS A 22 -14.22 -2.68 0.75
CA LYS A 22 -13.80 -3.45 1.93
C LYS A 22 -14.69 -4.66 2.18
N ASP A 23 -16.00 -4.42 2.24
CA ASP A 23 -16.98 -5.46 2.57
C ASP A 23 -17.05 -6.52 1.46
N TYR A 24 -16.94 -6.09 0.20
CA TYR A 24 -16.86 -7.00 -0.95
C TYR A 24 -15.61 -7.88 -0.90
N LEU A 25 -14.45 -7.32 -0.57
CA LEU A 25 -13.21 -8.09 -0.41
C LEU A 25 -13.30 -9.09 0.75
N THR A 26 -13.94 -8.69 1.86
CA THR A 26 -14.22 -9.61 2.98
C THR A 26 -15.20 -10.71 2.60
N GLU A 27 -16.22 -10.43 1.79
CA GLU A 27 -17.16 -11.43 1.29
C GLU A 27 -16.48 -12.47 0.39
N LEU A 28 -15.65 -12.02 -0.55
CA LEU A 28 -14.85 -12.91 -1.40
C LEU A 28 -13.95 -13.83 -0.57
N ASP A 29 -13.27 -13.26 0.43
CA ASP A 29 -12.39 -14.00 1.32
C ASP A 29 -13.16 -14.94 2.25
N SER A 30 -14.36 -14.58 2.70
CA SER A 30 -15.22 -15.46 3.49
C SER A 30 -15.61 -16.75 2.76
N ALA A 31 -15.65 -16.74 1.43
CA ALA A 31 -16.02 -17.92 0.66
C ALA A 31 -14.92 -19.00 0.65
N ILE A 32 -13.65 -18.62 0.81
CA ILE A 32 -12.49 -19.51 0.62
C ILE A 32 -11.35 -19.31 1.63
N GLY A 33 -11.54 -18.47 2.64
CA GLY A 33 -10.54 -18.01 3.58
C GLY A 33 -11.16 -17.70 4.95
N ASP A 34 -10.59 -16.74 5.68
CA ASP A 34 -10.97 -16.41 7.06
C ASP A 34 -11.73 -15.08 7.21
N ALA A 35 -12.18 -14.51 6.08
CA ALA A 35 -13.00 -13.30 6.00
C ALA A 35 -12.31 -12.04 6.56
N ASP A 36 -10.97 -12.00 6.55
CA ASP A 36 -10.20 -10.92 7.13
C ASP A 36 -9.55 -10.00 6.08
N HIS A 37 -9.53 -10.40 4.81
CA HIS A 37 -8.75 -9.72 3.76
C HIS A 37 -9.12 -8.24 3.60
N GLY A 38 -10.40 -7.93 3.43
CA GLY A 38 -10.87 -6.55 3.27
C GLY A 38 -10.50 -5.67 4.47
N ALA A 39 -10.70 -6.18 5.69
CA ALA A 39 -10.35 -5.49 6.93
C ALA A 39 -8.83 -5.28 7.08
N ASN A 40 -8.03 -6.29 6.70
CA ASN A 40 -6.57 -6.23 6.74
C ASN A 40 -6.01 -5.19 5.76
N MET A 41 -6.52 -5.16 4.52
CA MET A 41 -6.08 -4.20 3.50
C MET A 41 -6.52 -2.76 3.82
N ASP A 42 -7.75 -2.55 4.30
CA ASP A 42 -8.23 -1.24 4.78
C ASP A 42 -7.35 -0.73 5.93
N ARG A 43 -7.06 -1.56 6.94
CA ARG A 43 -6.17 -1.18 8.05
C ARG A 43 -4.78 -0.80 7.56
N GLY A 44 -4.18 -1.61 6.69
CA GLY A 44 -2.82 -1.38 6.19
C GLY A 44 -2.72 -0.11 5.35
N PHE A 45 -3.63 0.11 4.42
CA PHE A 45 -3.57 1.29 3.55
C PHE A 45 -4.01 2.58 4.24
N ASN A 46 -4.87 2.51 5.27
CA ASN A 46 -5.06 3.65 6.18
C ASN A 46 -3.75 4.04 6.88
N ALA A 47 -2.97 3.07 7.34
CA ALA A 47 -1.66 3.33 7.96
C ALA A 47 -0.62 3.87 6.96
N VAL A 48 -0.65 3.41 5.69
CA VAL A 48 0.18 3.95 4.61
C VAL A 48 -0.13 5.42 4.38
N VAL A 49 -1.39 5.77 4.14
CA VAL A 49 -1.80 7.16 3.86
C VAL A 49 -1.46 8.09 5.03
N ALA A 50 -1.61 7.62 6.28
CA ALA A 50 -1.21 8.40 7.46
C ALA A 50 0.30 8.71 7.51
N LYS A 51 1.15 7.88 6.89
CA LYS A 51 2.60 8.10 6.83
C LYS A 51 3.07 8.88 5.61
N LEU A 52 2.28 8.94 4.53
CA LEU A 52 2.68 9.62 3.29
C LEU A 52 3.18 11.06 3.50
N PRO A 53 2.55 11.91 4.35
CA PRO A 53 3.03 13.28 4.57
C PRO A 53 4.47 13.38 5.08
N SER A 54 5.00 12.32 5.72
CA SER A 54 6.39 12.29 6.21
C SER A 54 7.43 11.98 5.12
N VAL A 55 6.99 11.52 3.95
CA VAL A 55 7.86 11.06 2.85
C VAL A 55 7.44 11.59 1.47
N GLU A 56 6.39 12.40 1.38
CA GLU A 56 5.86 12.93 0.11
C GLU A 56 6.87 13.81 -0.65
N ASP A 57 7.81 14.41 0.07
CA ASP A 57 8.90 15.23 -0.48
C ASP A 57 10.15 14.42 -0.84
N LYS A 58 10.13 13.09 -0.66
CA LYS A 58 11.25 12.20 -0.97
C LYS A 58 11.17 11.67 -2.40
N ASP A 59 12.16 10.87 -2.78
CA ASP A 59 12.14 10.15 -4.05
C ASP A 59 11.08 9.02 -4.04
N ILE A 60 10.68 8.57 -5.23
CA ILE A 60 9.66 7.53 -5.41
C ILE A 60 10.08 6.23 -4.72
N GLY A 61 11.36 5.87 -4.80
CA GLY A 61 11.89 4.69 -4.13
C GLY A 61 11.64 4.71 -2.62
N THR A 62 11.90 5.83 -1.97
CA THR A 62 11.63 6.04 -0.54
C THR A 62 10.14 5.98 -0.20
N ILE A 63 9.26 6.56 -1.03
CA ILE A 63 7.80 6.48 -0.84
C ILE A 63 7.31 5.03 -0.89
N LEU A 64 7.75 4.26 -1.90
CA LEU A 64 7.35 2.85 -2.04
C LEU A 64 7.95 1.95 -0.95
N LYS A 65 9.21 2.16 -0.56
CA LYS A 65 9.81 1.45 0.58
C LYS A 65 9.04 1.70 1.88
N THR A 66 8.66 2.96 2.14
CA THR A 66 7.86 3.32 3.32
C THR A 66 6.49 2.65 3.30
N THR A 67 5.86 2.60 2.12
CA THR A 67 4.60 1.87 1.89
C THR A 67 4.77 0.39 2.22
N GLY A 68 5.76 -0.27 1.62
CA GLY A 68 6.01 -1.70 1.82
C GLY A 68 6.27 -2.05 3.28
N MET A 69 7.16 -1.33 3.96
CA MET A 69 7.48 -1.57 5.37
C MET A 69 6.26 -1.33 6.29
N THR A 70 5.40 -0.39 5.93
CA THR A 70 4.15 -0.16 6.67
C THR A 70 3.18 -1.32 6.49
N LEU A 71 3.01 -1.84 5.26
CA LEU A 71 2.13 -2.98 5.02
C LEU A 71 2.62 -4.26 5.73
N VAL A 72 3.94 -4.54 5.73
CA VAL A 72 4.52 -5.68 6.48
C VAL A 72 4.14 -5.66 7.96
N SER A 73 4.02 -4.46 8.55
CA SER A 73 3.78 -4.29 10.00
C SER A 73 2.31 -4.12 10.37
N THR A 74 1.41 -3.90 9.41
CA THR A 74 0.01 -3.51 9.69
C THR A 74 -1.04 -4.40 9.03
N VAL A 75 -0.70 -5.05 7.92
CA VAL A 75 -1.57 -6.02 7.24
C VAL A 75 -1.30 -7.40 7.83
N GLY A 76 -2.34 -8.05 8.34
CA GLY A 76 -2.28 -9.42 8.83
C GLY A 76 -2.27 -10.46 7.71
N GLY A 77 -2.12 -11.73 8.10
CA GLY A 77 -2.17 -12.87 7.19
C GLY A 77 -1.10 -12.84 6.09
N ALA A 78 -1.38 -13.49 4.96
CA ALA A 78 -0.47 -13.56 3.83
C ALA A 78 -0.31 -12.21 3.09
N GLY A 79 -1.29 -11.31 3.21
CA GLY A 79 -1.29 -10.02 2.52
C GLY A 79 -0.13 -9.12 2.91
N GLY A 80 0.22 -9.08 4.20
CA GLY A 80 1.32 -8.26 4.71
C GLY A 80 2.68 -8.54 4.08
N PRO A 81 3.22 -9.77 4.14
CA PRO A 81 4.50 -10.09 3.52
C PRO A 81 4.45 -9.99 1.98
N LEU A 82 3.33 -10.33 1.32
CA LEU A 82 3.25 -10.30 -0.14
C LEU A 82 3.23 -8.87 -0.69
N TYR A 83 2.28 -8.03 -0.28
CA TYR A 83 2.21 -6.64 -0.72
C TYR A 83 3.38 -5.82 -0.18
N GLY A 84 3.79 -6.09 1.06
CA GLY A 84 4.98 -5.49 1.65
C GLY A 84 6.22 -5.74 0.80
N THR A 85 6.48 -6.99 0.42
CA THR A 85 7.62 -7.34 -0.44
C THR A 85 7.51 -6.70 -1.81
N PHE A 86 6.33 -6.69 -2.43
CA PHE A 86 6.10 -6.03 -3.72
C PHE A 86 6.54 -4.56 -3.68
N PHE A 87 6.04 -3.78 -2.72
CA PHE A 87 6.37 -2.36 -2.59
C PHE A 87 7.83 -2.12 -2.22
N MET A 88 8.40 -2.94 -1.33
CA MET A 88 9.82 -2.86 -0.98
C MET A 88 10.72 -3.08 -2.19
N ARG A 89 10.46 -4.14 -2.98
CA ARG A 89 11.25 -4.47 -4.18
C ARG A 89 11.08 -3.45 -5.28
N ALA A 90 9.85 -2.96 -5.49
CA ALA A 90 9.60 -1.86 -6.42
C ALA A 90 10.40 -0.62 -6.02
N GLY A 91 10.33 -0.21 -4.75
CA GLY A 91 11.07 0.96 -4.26
C GLY A 91 12.59 0.82 -4.36
N MET A 92 13.15 -0.38 -4.15
CA MET A 92 14.57 -0.64 -4.37
C MET A 92 15.00 -0.50 -5.85
N ALA A 93 14.14 -0.90 -6.79
CA ALA A 93 14.45 -0.88 -8.23
C ALA A 93 14.49 0.54 -8.83
N ILE A 94 13.82 1.50 -8.18
CA ILE A 94 13.71 2.90 -8.63
C ILE A 94 14.26 3.89 -7.60
N ASP A 95 15.19 3.44 -6.77
CA ASP A 95 15.78 4.24 -5.69
C ASP A 95 16.37 5.56 -6.21
N GLY A 96 16.07 6.66 -5.53
CA GLY A 96 16.55 7.99 -5.88
C GLY A 96 15.85 8.64 -7.08
N LYS A 97 14.88 7.97 -7.73
CA LYS A 97 14.13 8.56 -8.86
C LYS A 97 13.00 9.46 -8.37
N THR A 98 12.90 10.66 -8.93
CA THR A 98 11.76 11.58 -8.72
C THR A 98 10.69 11.48 -9.82
N GLU A 99 11.00 10.77 -10.91
CA GLU A 99 10.13 10.52 -12.07
C GLU A 99 10.42 9.15 -12.73
N LEU A 100 9.41 8.59 -13.41
CA LEU A 100 9.44 7.32 -14.16
C LEU A 100 9.06 7.51 -15.63
#